data_AF-A0A8U0IGD3-F1
#
_entry.id   AF-A0A8U0IGD3-F1
#
_cell.length_a   1.000
_cell.length_b   1.000
_cell.length_c   1.000
_cell.angle_alpha   90.00
_cell.angle_beta   90.00
_cell.angle_gamma   90.00
#
_symmetry.space_group_name_H-M   'P 1'
#
loop_
_entity.id
_entity.type
_entity.pdbx_description
1 polymer ?
#
loop_
_entity_poly.entity_id
_entity_poly.type
_entity_poly.pdbx_seq_one_letter_code
_entity_poly.pdbx_strand_id
1 'polypeptide(L)'
;MDSDQRPDAPADCREFVPVLASNLLPLGGVLVLDWEVASAVSPTVLLAASGIVLSQLVEIRREFFEKRRYEELSVHMVLEIPIRIIVFVSAVVLLLHVFGVLLLLAIREAFGPAVFDTVLTGGVIAFCYALVVVAAMLAVEWSRFWAHREPDPGGLADWFTPEDPREE
;
A
#
# COMPACT_ATOMS: atom_id res chain seq x y z
N MET A 1 -31.03 -21.31 -24.95
CA MET A 1 -31.20 -19.85 -25.11
C MET A 1 -32.13 -19.39 -24.02
N ASP A 2 -31.58 -19.02 -22.87
CA ASP A 2 -32.20 -18.02 -22.01
C ASP A 2 -31.08 -17.29 -21.27
N SER A 3 -31.25 -15.99 -21.30
CA SER A 3 -30.39 -14.88 -20.91
C SER A 3 -30.31 -14.74 -19.40
N ASP A 4 -29.16 -15.02 -18.81
CA ASP A 4 -28.79 -14.48 -17.49
C ASP A 4 -27.55 -13.59 -17.63
N GLN A 5 -27.65 -12.62 -18.54
CA GLN A 5 -26.69 -11.54 -18.63
C GLN A 5 -27.21 -10.42 -17.73
N ARG A 6 -27.00 -10.59 -16.43
CA ARG A 6 -27.10 -9.49 -15.46
C ARG A 6 -26.18 -8.38 -15.99
N PRO A 7 -26.67 -7.18 -16.28
CA PRO A 7 -25.80 -6.11 -16.75
C PRO A 7 -24.78 -5.86 -15.63
N ASP A 8 -23.50 -6.05 -15.96
CA ASP A 8 -22.38 -5.71 -15.10
C ASP A 8 -22.57 -4.25 -14.67
N ALA A 9 -23.04 -4.06 -13.45
CA ALA A 9 -23.25 -2.73 -12.91
C ALA A 9 -21.87 -2.04 -12.92
N PRO A 10 -21.73 -0.84 -13.49
CA PRO A 10 -20.46 -0.15 -13.53
C PRO A 10 -19.95 -0.03 -12.08
N ALA A 11 -18.72 -0.48 -11.84
CA ALA A 11 -18.12 -0.49 -10.52
C ALA A 11 -18.25 0.91 -9.88
N ASP A 12 -19.02 1.01 -8.79
CA ASP A 12 -19.25 2.28 -8.13
C ASP A 12 -18.03 2.63 -7.28
N CYS A 13 -17.35 3.74 -7.61
CA CYS A 13 -16.22 4.27 -6.85
C CYS A 13 -16.54 4.47 -5.36
N ARG A 14 -17.82 4.55 -4.98
CA ARG A 14 -18.24 4.64 -3.57
C ARG A 14 -17.84 3.42 -2.74
N GLU A 15 -17.63 2.26 -3.36
CA GLU A 15 -17.18 1.05 -2.67
C GLU A 15 -15.70 1.13 -2.24
N PHE A 16 -14.92 2.05 -2.82
CA PHE A 16 -13.53 2.32 -2.42
C PHE A 16 -13.42 3.30 -1.23
N VAL A 17 -14.50 4.01 -0.88
CA VAL A 17 -14.51 5.00 0.22
C VAL A 17 -13.97 4.45 1.56
N PRO A 18 -14.37 3.27 2.06
CA PRO A 18 -13.84 2.77 3.33
C PRO A 18 -12.33 2.46 3.27
N VAL A 19 -11.85 1.99 2.12
CA VAL A 19 -10.44 1.68 1.88
C VAL A 19 -9.61 2.97 1.86
N LEU A 20 -10.10 3.98 1.14
CA LEU A 20 -9.53 5.32 1.13
C LEU A 20 -9.48 5.92 2.54
N ALA A 21 -10.57 5.85 3.29
CA ALA A 21 -10.65 6.39 4.65
C ALA A 21 -9.64 5.71 5.60
N SER A 22 -9.50 4.39 5.50
CA SER A 22 -8.51 3.63 6.28
C SER A 22 -7.07 4.09 6.03
N ASN A 23 -6.72 4.34 4.78
CA ASN A 23 -5.36 4.73 4.38
C ASN A 23 -5.04 6.19 4.70
N LEU A 24 -6.05 7.06 4.81
CA LEU A 24 -5.87 8.44 5.23
C LEU A 24 -5.76 8.59 6.76
N LEU A 25 -6.14 7.57 7.53
CA LEU A 25 -6.11 7.62 9.00
C LEU A 25 -4.69 7.88 9.56
N PRO A 26 -3.62 7.22 9.09
CA PRO A 26 -2.25 7.54 9.49
C PRO A 26 -1.84 9.00 9.20
N LEU A 27 -2.25 9.55 8.04
CA LEU A 27 -2.02 10.96 7.70
C LEU A 27 -2.74 11.91 8.66
N GLY A 28 -3.99 11.61 9.00
CA GLY A 28 -4.75 12.34 10.02
C GLY A 28 -4.06 12.28 11.39
N GLY A 29 -3.51 11.12 11.76
CA GLY A 29 -2.72 10.95 12.97
C GLY A 29 -1.48 11.85 13.01
N VAL A 30 -0.70 11.91 11.92
CA VAL A 30 0.46 12.81 11.81
C VAL A 30 0.06 14.28 11.93
N LEU A 31 -1.03 14.68 11.27
CA LEU A 31 -1.51 16.07 11.27
C LEU A 31 -2.11 16.54 12.60
N VAL A 32 -2.82 15.66 13.31
CA VAL A 32 -3.61 16.03 14.51
C VAL A 32 -2.85 15.73 15.80
N LEU A 33 -2.04 14.67 15.83
CA LEU A 33 -1.40 14.17 17.05
C LEU A 33 0.08 14.52 17.15
N ASP A 34 0.65 15.22 16.15
CA ASP A 34 2.06 15.61 16.07
C ASP A 34 2.99 14.45 16.45
N TRP A 35 2.73 13.27 15.87
CA TRP A 35 3.38 12.03 16.26
C TRP A 35 4.89 12.11 15.99
N GLU A 36 5.66 12.51 17.00
CA GLU A 36 7.11 12.59 16.91
C GLU A 36 7.69 11.19 16.62
N VAL A 37 8.24 11.04 15.41
CA VAL A 37 8.98 9.84 14.98
C VAL A 37 10.22 9.59 15.88
N ALA A 38 10.64 10.60 16.67
CA ALA A 38 11.73 10.50 17.64
C ALA A 38 11.47 9.51 18.80
N SER A 39 10.23 9.06 19.00
CA SER A 39 9.85 8.09 20.04
C SER A 39 9.86 6.63 19.55
N ALA A 40 10.59 6.31 18.48
CA ALA A 40 10.66 4.95 17.92
C ALA A 40 11.16 3.88 18.92
N VAL A 41 11.82 4.29 20.02
CA VAL A 41 12.32 3.41 21.09
C VAL A 41 11.48 3.52 22.37
N SER A 42 10.32 4.19 22.32
CA SER A 42 9.40 4.18 23.46
C SER A 42 8.99 2.75 23.81
N PRO A 43 8.95 2.37 25.09
CA PRO A 43 8.47 1.05 25.52
C PRO A 43 7.10 0.71 24.94
N THR A 44 6.24 1.71 24.76
CA THR A 44 4.92 1.55 24.16
C THR A 44 4.99 1.20 22.68
N VAL A 45 5.89 1.84 21.93
CA VAL A 45 6.11 1.56 20.50
C VAL A 45 6.71 0.17 20.33
N LEU A 46 7.67 -0.21 21.17
CA LEU A 46 8.26 -1.55 21.17
C LEU A 46 7.23 -2.64 21.50
N LEU A 47 6.36 -2.40 22.49
CA LEU A 47 5.28 -3.32 22.85
C LEU A 47 4.27 -3.47 21.69
N ALA A 48 3.87 -2.36 21.07
CA ALA A 48 2.97 -2.36 19.92
C ALA A 48 3.59 -3.11 18.73
N ALA A 49 4.84 -2.80 18.39
CA ALA A 49 5.58 -3.49 17.33
C ALA A 49 5.71 -4.99 17.60
N SER A 50 6.03 -5.38 18.84
CA SER A 50 6.10 -6.78 19.26
C SER A 50 4.74 -7.46 19.14
N GLY A 51 3.66 -6.79 19.54
CA GLY A 51 2.29 -7.29 19.37
C GLY A 51 1.92 -7.52 17.91
N ILE A 52 2.27 -6.59 17.03
CA ILE A 52 2.07 -6.72 15.57
C ILE A 52 2.85 -7.92 15.04
N VAL A 53 4.14 -8.04 15.37
CA VAL A 53 4.98 -9.17 14.93
C VAL A 53 4.41 -10.50 15.41
N LEU A 54 4.02 -10.60 16.68
CA LEU A 54 3.39 -11.81 17.24
C LEU A 54 2.08 -12.14 16.54
N SER A 55 1.24 -11.14 16.25
CA SER A 55 0.00 -11.33 15.49
C SER A 55 0.29 -11.90 14.10
N GLN A 56 1.27 -11.33 13.38
CA GLN A 56 1.66 -11.81 12.05
C GLN A 56 2.21 -13.24 12.11
N LEU A 57 3.02 -13.57 13.11
CA LEU A 57 3.54 -14.94 13.32
C LEU A 57 2.43 -15.95 13.61
N VAL A 58 1.44 -15.58 14.42
CA VAL A 58 0.28 -16.43 14.72
C VAL A 58 -0.56 -16.66 13.48
N GLU A 59 -0.76 -15.62 12.67
CA GLU A 59 -1.53 -15.70 11.43
C GLU A 59 -0.81 -16.57 10.39
N ILE A 60 0.50 -16.38 10.20
CA ILE A 60 1.33 -17.26 9.38
C ILE A 60 1.20 -18.70 9.87
N ARG A 61 1.35 -18.94 11.18
CA ARG A 61 1.23 -20.29 11.75
C ARG A 61 -0.13 -20.92 11.41
N ARG A 62 -1.21 -20.19 11.64
CA ARG A 62 -2.59 -20.65 11.43
C ARG A 62 -2.89 -20.91 9.95
N GLU A 63 -2.53 -19.98 9.09
CA GLU A 63 -2.82 -20.01 7.66
C GLU A 63 -2.02 -21.10 6.94
N PHE A 64 -0.73 -21.23 7.28
CA PHE A 64 0.16 -22.14 6.57
C PHE A 64 0.21 -23.54 7.18
N PHE A 65 0.32 -23.67 8.51
CA PHE A 65 0.49 -24.99 9.15
C PHE A 65 -0.84 -25.65 9.52
N GLU A 66 -1.86 -24.88 9.89
CA GLU A 66 -3.13 -25.43 10.37
C GLU A 66 -4.10 -25.71 9.22
N LYS A 67 -4.21 -24.80 8.24
CA LYS A 67 -5.06 -24.99 7.05
C LYS A 67 -4.41 -25.78 5.91
N ARG A 68 -3.15 -26.23 6.06
CA ARG A 68 -2.39 -27.01 5.05
C ARG A 68 -2.41 -26.42 3.63
N ARG A 69 -2.48 -25.09 3.51
CA ARG A 69 -2.48 -24.38 2.21
C ARG A 69 -1.25 -24.67 1.33
N TYR A 70 -0.20 -25.27 1.91
CA TYR A 70 0.96 -25.81 1.19
C TYR A 70 0.63 -27.00 0.27
N GLU A 71 -0.46 -27.73 0.53
CA GLU A 71 -0.88 -28.88 -0.27
C GLU A 71 -1.64 -28.45 -1.55
N GLU A 72 -2.21 -27.24 -1.56
CA GLU A 72 -3.05 -26.71 -2.65
C GLU A 72 -2.30 -25.73 -3.56
N LEU A 73 -1.24 -25.08 -3.06
CA LEU A 73 -0.44 -24.10 -3.80
C LEU A 73 0.93 -24.69 -4.17
N SER A 74 1.31 -24.56 -5.44
CA SER A 74 2.65 -24.90 -5.87
C SER A 74 3.70 -24.03 -5.15
N VAL A 75 4.89 -24.61 -4.87
CA VAL A 75 5.98 -23.92 -4.14
C VAL A 75 6.36 -22.57 -4.75
N HIS A 76 6.19 -22.42 -6.07
CA HIS A 76 6.45 -21.16 -6.77
C HIS A 76 5.35 -20.10 -6.50
N MET A 77 4.06 -20.48 -6.56
CA MET A 77 2.95 -19.54 -6.34
C MET A 77 2.94 -18.94 -4.93
N VAL A 78 3.46 -19.66 -3.94
CA VAL A 78 3.60 -19.16 -2.55
C VAL A 78 4.54 -17.97 -2.45
N LEU A 79 5.59 -17.91 -3.28
CA LEU A 79 6.58 -16.84 -3.30
C LEU A 79 6.26 -15.75 -4.32
N GLU A 80 5.67 -16.13 -5.44
CA GLU A 80 5.36 -15.23 -6.55
C GLU A 80 4.29 -14.18 -6.16
N ILE A 81 3.22 -14.59 -5.48
CA ILE A 81 2.14 -13.66 -5.10
C ILE A 81 2.66 -12.58 -4.12
N PRO A 82 3.34 -12.91 -3.01
CA PRO A 82 3.90 -11.90 -2.12
C PRO A 82 4.96 -11.03 -2.79
N ILE A 83 5.84 -11.62 -3.62
CA ILE A 83 6.94 -10.84 -4.21
C ILE A 83 6.43 -9.84 -5.25
N ARG A 84 5.39 -10.17 -6.04
CA ARG A 84 4.74 -9.20 -6.95
C ARG A 84 4.24 -7.98 -6.18
N ILE A 85 3.59 -8.18 -5.02
CA ILE A 85 3.10 -7.08 -4.17
C ILE A 85 4.27 -6.26 -3.63
N ILE A 86 5.30 -6.90 -3.07
CA ILE A 86 6.46 -6.21 -2.49
C ILE A 86 7.19 -5.38 -3.55
N VAL A 87 7.44 -5.98 -4.73
CA VAL A 87 8.09 -5.29 -5.86
C VAL A 87 7.26 -4.10 -6.31
N PHE A 88 5.94 -4.26 -6.45
CA PHE A 88 5.06 -3.17 -6.86
C PHE A 88 5.05 -2.02 -5.85
N VAL A 89 4.81 -2.32 -4.57
CA VAL A 89 4.83 -1.30 -3.50
C VAL A 89 6.19 -0.59 -3.49
N SER A 90 7.29 -1.35 -3.56
CA SER A 90 8.65 -0.80 -3.53
C SER A 90 8.91 0.11 -4.73
N ALA A 91 8.46 -0.28 -5.93
CA ALA A 91 8.60 0.52 -7.14
C ALA A 91 7.80 1.82 -7.05
N VAL A 92 6.55 1.77 -6.58
CA VAL A 92 5.68 2.95 -6.43
C VAL A 92 6.25 3.89 -5.36
N VAL A 93 6.64 3.37 -4.19
CA VAL A 93 7.28 4.16 -3.13
C VAL A 93 8.54 4.82 -3.66
N LEU A 94 9.42 4.08 -4.35
CA LEU A 94 10.65 4.62 -4.91
C LEU A 94 10.38 5.73 -5.92
N LEU A 95 9.43 5.52 -6.84
CA LEU A 95 9.06 6.50 -7.86
C LEU A 95 8.49 7.78 -7.22
N LEU A 96 7.55 7.64 -6.29
CA LEU A 96 6.97 8.78 -5.57
C LEU A 96 8.01 9.50 -4.71
N HIS A 97 8.95 8.76 -4.12
CA HIS A 97 10.02 9.33 -3.32
C HIS A 97 10.97 10.17 -4.17
N VAL A 98 11.44 9.63 -5.31
CA VAL A 98 12.29 10.37 -6.26
C VAL A 98 11.55 11.59 -6.78
N PHE A 99 10.29 11.44 -7.19
CA PHE A 99 9.47 12.56 -7.65
C PHE A 99 9.30 13.64 -6.57
N GLY A 100 9.00 13.24 -5.33
CA GLY A 100 8.86 14.13 -4.19
C GLY A 100 10.15 14.92 -3.91
N VAL A 101 11.31 14.27 -3.96
CA VAL A 101 12.61 14.95 -3.80
C VAL A 101 12.84 15.96 -4.93
N LEU A 102 12.60 15.58 -6.18
CA LEU A 102 12.74 16.49 -7.33
C LEU A 102 11.79 17.69 -7.22
N LEU A 103 10.56 17.47 -6.77
CA LEU A 103 9.58 18.52 -6.52
C LEU A 103 10.06 19.48 -5.42
N LEU A 104 10.57 18.96 -4.31
CA LEU A 104 11.12 19.76 -3.22
C LEU A 104 12.33 20.59 -3.69
N LEU A 105 13.21 20.02 -4.50
CA LEU A 105 14.32 20.74 -5.11
C LEU A 105 13.82 21.86 -6.04
N ALA A 106 12.84 21.58 -6.89
CA ALA A 106 12.26 22.59 -7.78
C ALA A 106 11.62 23.74 -7.00
N ILE A 107 10.89 23.45 -5.91
CA ILE A 107 10.31 24.46 -5.02
C ILE A 107 11.42 25.28 -4.36
N ARG A 108 12.49 24.64 -3.86
CA ARG A 108 13.64 25.32 -3.27
C ARG A 108 14.27 26.32 -4.25
N GLU A 109 14.48 25.91 -5.49
CA GLU A 109 15.03 26.79 -6.54
C GLU A 109 14.07 27.93 -6.90
N ALA A 110 12.77 27.67 -6.94
CA ALA A 110 11.77 28.67 -7.32
C ALA A 110 11.54 29.76 -6.25
N PHE A 111 11.55 29.40 -4.96
CA PHE A 111 11.26 30.33 -3.85
C PHE A 111 12.51 30.79 -3.09
N GLY A 112 13.67 30.21 -3.40
CA GLY A 112 14.94 30.48 -2.75
C GLY A 112 15.15 29.71 -1.44
N PRO A 113 16.41 29.43 -1.07
CA PRO A 113 16.74 28.58 0.06
C PRO A 113 16.27 29.13 1.40
N ALA A 114 16.32 30.45 1.62
CA ALA A 114 15.93 31.05 2.90
C ALA A 114 14.44 30.85 3.24
N VAL A 115 13.55 30.99 2.23
CA VAL A 115 12.11 30.75 2.41
C VAL A 115 11.85 29.26 2.57
N PHE A 116 12.50 28.45 1.74
CA PHE A 116 12.35 27.00 1.77
C PHE A 116 12.74 26.39 3.13
N ASP A 117 13.89 26.77 3.68
CA ASP A 117 14.39 26.26 4.97
C ASP A 117 13.53 26.72 6.15
N THR A 118 12.79 27.84 6.00
CA THR A 118 11.82 28.30 7.01
C THR A 118 10.59 27.40 7.07
N VAL A 119 10.16 26.87 5.91
CA VAL A 119 8.95 26.04 5.79
C VAL A 119 9.25 24.56 5.99
N LEU A 120 10.41 24.09 5.52
CA LEU A 120 10.82 22.67 5.60
C LEU A 120 11.27 22.29 7.02
N THR A 121 10.31 22.24 7.92
CA THR A 121 10.49 21.76 9.29
C THR A 121 10.46 20.23 9.35
N GLY A 122 10.91 19.64 10.47
CA GLY A 122 10.86 18.19 10.68
C GLY A 122 9.44 17.61 10.56
N GLY A 123 8.41 18.34 11.01
CA GLY A 123 7.00 17.95 10.86
C GLY A 123 6.54 17.94 9.40
N VAL A 124 6.94 18.94 8.61
CA VAL A 124 6.63 18.97 7.16
C VAL A 124 7.32 17.82 6.44
N ILE A 125 8.57 17.50 6.79
CA ILE A 125 9.28 16.35 6.24
C ILE A 125 8.53 15.05 6.58
N ALA A 126 8.16 14.85 7.85
CA ALA A 126 7.41 13.67 8.29
C ALA A 126 6.07 13.54 7.56
N PHE A 127 5.35 14.65 7.38
CA PHE A 127 4.11 14.70 6.62
C PHE A 127 4.32 14.32 5.15
N CYS A 128 5.34 14.86 4.48
CA CYS A 128 5.66 14.50 3.10
C CYS A 128 5.98 13.01 2.95
N TYR A 129 6.74 12.42 3.88
CA TYR A 129 7.02 10.98 3.88
C TYR A 129 5.75 10.15 4.12
N ALA A 130 4.93 10.53 5.10
CA ALA A 130 3.65 9.86 5.35
C ALA A 130 2.73 9.90 4.13
N LEU A 131 2.69 11.05 3.44
CA LEU A 131 1.93 11.22 2.21
C LEU A 131 2.41 10.29 1.10
N VAL A 132 3.73 10.14 0.91
CA VAL A 132 4.31 9.21 -0.07
C VAL A 132 3.90 7.77 0.23
N VAL A 133 4.01 7.34 1.50
CA VAL A 133 3.66 5.98 1.91
C VAL A 133 2.17 5.70 1.71
N VAL A 134 1.31 6.63 2.14
CA VAL A 134 -0.14 6.48 1.97
C VAL A 134 -0.53 6.49 0.50
N ALA A 135 0.05 7.37 -0.32
CA ALA A 135 -0.21 7.39 -1.76
C ALA A 135 0.21 6.07 -2.43
N ALA A 136 1.34 5.48 -2.03
CA ALA A 136 1.76 4.19 -2.54
C ALA A 136 0.82 3.05 -2.13
N MET A 137 0.38 3.01 -0.87
CA MET A 137 -0.58 2.03 -0.38
C MET A 137 -1.93 2.15 -1.09
N LEU A 138 -2.42 3.37 -1.27
CA LEU A 138 -3.65 3.63 -2.03
C LEU A 138 -3.53 3.15 -3.48
N ALA A 139 -2.38 3.38 -4.14
CA ALA A 139 -2.15 2.90 -5.50
C ALA A 139 -2.20 1.36 -5.58
N VAL A 140 -1.65 0.67 -4.57
CA VAL A 140 -1.67 -0.80 -4.48
C VAL A 140 -3.09 -1.30 -4.30
N GLU A 141 -3.84 -0.74 -3.35
CA GLU A 141 -5.22 -1.14 -3.09
C GLU A 141 -6.15 -0.83 -4.25
N TRP A 142 -5.95 0.31 -4.91
CA TRP A 142 -6.66 0.66 -6.14
C TRP A 142 -6.39 -0.38 -7.23
N SER A 143 -5.12 -0.74 -7.45
CA SER A 143 -4.74 -1.72 -8.46
C SER A 143 -5.33 -3.10 -8.14
N ARG A 144 -5.29 -3.53 -6.88
CA ARG A 144 -5.89 -4.79 -6.42
C ARG A 144 -7.42 -4.79 -6.52
N PHE A 145 -8.07 -3.67 -6.23
CA PHE A 145 -9.52 -3.52 -6.30
C PHE A 145 -10.03 -3.76 -7.73
N TRP A 146 -9.33 -3.20 -8.72
CA TRP A 146 -9.67 -3.37 -10.14
C TRP A 146 -9.31 -4.76 -10.66
N ALA A 147 -8.16 -5.31 -10.26
CA ALA A 147 -7.74 -6.66 -10.63
C ALA A 147 -8.76 -7.75 -10.28
N HIS A 148 -9.57 -7.56 -9.24
CA HIS A 148 -10.61 -8.52 -8.82
C HIS A 148 -11.99 -8.28 -9.46
N ARG A 149 -12.21 -7.11 -10.06
CA ARG A 149 -13.53 -6.71 -10.60
C ARG A 149 -13.58 -6.73 -12.12
N GLU A 150 -12.47 -6.45 -12.79
CA GLU A 150 -12.41 -6.47 -14.25
C GLU A 150 -12.09 -7.89 -14.76
N PRO A 151 -12.85 -8.40 -15.75
CA PRO A 151 -12.58 -9.71 -16.35
C PRO A 151 -11.26 -9.77 -17.12
N ASP A 152 -10.77 -8.63 -17.61
CA ASP A 152 -9.50 -8.46 -18.34
C ASP A 152 -8.82 -7.19 -17.82
N PRO A 153 -8.17 -7.25 -16.64
CA PRO A 153 -7.64 -6.08 -15.97
C PRO A 153 -6.40 -5.56 -16.72
N GLY A 154 -6.52 -4.46 -17.44
CA GLY A 154 -5.39 -3.87 -18.17
C GLY A 154 -4.37 -3.14 -17.27
N GLY A 155 -3.12 -3.07 -17.72
CA GLY A 155 -2.11 -2.17 -17.16
C GLY A 155 -1.55 -2.57 -15.79
N LEU A 156 -1.73 -1.72 -14.76
CA LEU A 156 -1.19 -1.97 -13.42
C LEU A 156 -1.97 -3.04 -12.64
N ALA A 157 -3.25 -3.26 -12.98
CA ALA A 157 -4.10 -4.25 -12.34
C ALA A 157 -3.70 -5.68 -12.76
N ASP A 158 -3.26 -5.86 -14.00
CA ASP A 158 -2.71 -7.13 -14.54
C ASP A 158 -1.51 -7.66 -13.73
N TRP A 159 -0.75 -6.75 -13.11
CA TRP A 159 0.37 -7.14 -12.24
C TRP A 159 -0.06 -7.94 -11.00
N PHE A 160 -1.35 -7.95 -10.66
CA PHE A 160 -1.89 -8.69 -9.53
C PHE A 160 -2.66 -9.95 -9.91
N THR A 161 -2.85 -10.22 -11.20
CA THR A 161 -3.43 -11.46 -11.73
C THR A 161 -2.29 -12.40 -12.13
N PRO A 162 -2.02 -13.49 -11.37
CA PRO A 162 -1.06 -14.50 -11.79
C PRO A 162 -1.66 -15.33 -12.93
N GLU A 163 -0.84 -15.71 -13.90
CA GLU A 163 -1.22 -16.67 -14.94
C GLU A 163 -1.52 -18.02 -14.28
N ASP A 164 -2.68 -18.65 -14.55
CA ASP A 164 -3.00 -19.97 -13.99
C ASP A 164 -2.25 -21.05 -14.79
N PRO A 165 -1.27 -21.77 -14.20
CA PRO A 165 -0.48 -22.78 -14.90
C PRO A 165 -1.30 -24.01 -15.33
N ARG A 166 -2.62 -24.03 -15.07
CA ARG A 166 -3.56 -25.09 -15.49
C ARG A 166 -4.32 -24.75 -16.77
N GLU A 167 -4.11 -23.58 -17.35
CA GLU A 167 -4.74 -23.15 -18.61
C GLU A 167 -3.89 -23.50 -19.86
N GLU A 168 -2.80 -24.26 -19.71
CA GLU A 168 -2.05 -24.89 -20.81
C GLU A 168 -2.40 -26.36 -21.04
#